data_AF-A0A933ZC85-F1
#
_entry.id   AF-A0A933ZC85-F1
#
_cell.length_a   1.000
_cell.length_b   1.000
_cell.length_c   1.000
_cell.angle_alpha   90.00
_cell.angle_beta   90.00
_cell.angle_gamma   90.00
#
_symmetry.space_group_name_H-M   'P 1'
#
loop_
_entity.id
_entity.type
_entity.pdbx_description
1 polymer ?
#
loop_
_entity_poly.entity_id
_entity_poly.type
_entity_poly.pdbx_seq_one_letter_code
_entity_poly.pdbx_strand_id
1 'polypeptide(L)'
;MKDSRDDDLEARLKRDPRREPTVPPQRDPRRDPTDPPPAPEGEPLPPKVEIVDSSASPVLETSASDPAPAPQEAQAPSVVTSSDPRLAEVEKAVEAGNWDAVLAALGPAEDAGRLPPNLGVLYAIARKEKERADAVDPALTDIAIRCMAGVLGVDRASPIALLIAKRLLRKNPTAWRQRPAPRPTISILIILGGLLLGGTLSWLISFGYLHVTLHLP
;
A
#
# COMPACT_ATOMS: atom_id res chain seq x y z
N MET A 1 32.98 -18.16 -29.02
CA MET A 1 32.71 -17.98 -27.58
C MET A 1 31.52 -17.04 -27.42
N LYS A 2 30.29 -17.56 -27.60
CA LYS A 2 29.07 -16.75 -27.54
C LYS A 2 27.83 -17.62 -27.28
N ASP A 3 27.90 -18.57 -26.33
CA ASP A 3 26.79 -19.50 -26.07
C ASP A 3 26.36 -19.62 -24.60
N SER A 4 26.98 -18.92 -23.64
CA SER A 4 26.76 -19.23 -22.22
C SER A 4 25.65 -18.42 -21.53
N ARG A 5 24.89 -17.56 -22.24
CA ARG A 5 23.90 -16.66 -21.61
C ARG A 5 22.44 -17.09 -21.75
N ASP A 6 22.12 -17.94 -22.71
CA ASP A 6 20.73 -18.32 -22.97
C ASP A 6 20.28 -19.51 -22.10
N ASP A 7 21.19 -20.39 -21.70
CA ASP A 7 20.88 -21.53 -20.82
C ASP A 7 20.44 -21.11 -19.40
N ASP A 8 20.92 -19.95 -18.92
CA ASP A 8 20.63 -19.46 -17.57
C ASP A 8 19.22 -18.83 -17.45
N LEU A 9 18.62 -18.46 -18.58
CA LEU A 9 17.25 -17.92 -18.65
C LEU A 9 16.20 -19.04 -18.59
N GLU A 10 16.44 -20.19 -19.24
CA GLU A 10 15.55 -21.34 -19.14
C GLU A 10 15.51 -21.94 -17.72
N ALA A 11 16.66 -21.98 -17.04
CA ALA A 11 16.74 -22.50 -15.67
C ALA A 11 15.94 -21.65 -14.65
N ARG A 12 15.81 -20.33 -14.91
CA ARG A 12 15.07 -19.40 -14.05
C ARG A 12 13.55 -19.46 -14.27
N LEU A 13 13.09 -19.78 -15.48
CA LEU A 13 11.66 -19.93 -15.79
C LEU A 13 11.04 -21.22 -15.24
N LYS A 14 11.84 -22.25 -14.94
CA LYS A 14 11.36 -23.51 -14.34
C LYS A 14 11.18 -23.47 -12.82
N ARG A 15 11.62 -22.44 -12.11
CA ARG A 15 11.50 -22.32 -10.63
C ARG A 15 10.53 -21.21 -10.23
N ASP A 16 9.30 -21.25 -10.73
CA ASP A 16 8.23 -20.42 -10.18
C ASP A 16 7.33 -21.28 -9.25
N PRO A 17 7.59 -21.32 -7.93
CA PRO A 17 6.82 -22.12 -6.98
C PRO A 17 5.43 -21.52 -6.66
N ARG A 18 4.96 -20.54 -7.46
CA ARG A 18 3.77 -19.74 -7.15
C ARG A 18 2.52 -20.05 -7.99
N ARG A 19 2.52 -21.15 -8.72
CA ARG A 19 1.27 -21.74 -9.24
C ARG A 19 0.70 -22.69 -8.19
N GLU A 20 0.14 -22.13 -7.13
CA GLU A 20 -0.89 -22.86 -6.39
C GLU A 20 -2.07 -23.08 -7.35
N PRO A 21 -2.59 -24.31 -7.49
CA PRO A 21 -3.80 -24.53 -8.26
C PRO A 21 -4.94 -23.83 -7.54
N THR A 22 -5.47 -22.77 -8.17
CA THR A 22 -6.71 -22.13 -7.75
C THR A 22 -7.83 -23.18 -7.82
N VAL A 23 -8.12 -23.82 -6.70
CA VAL A 23 -9.31 -24.65 -6.52
C VAL A 23 -10.50 -23.69 -6.63
N PRO A 24 -11.37 -23.80 -7.65
CA PRO A 24 -12.57 -22.99 -7.70
C PRO A 24 -13.42 -23.30 -6.46
N PRO A 25 -14.03 -22.28 -5.81
CA PRO A 25 -14.85 -22.51 -4.63
C PRO A 25 -15.98 -23.48 -4.98
N GLN A 26 -15.98 -24.64 -4.32
CA GLN A 26 -16.99 -25.66 -4.46
C GLN A 26 -18.30 -25.09 -3.91
N ARG A 27 -19.20 -24.65 -4.81
CA ARG A 27 -20.57 -24.27 -4.45
C ARG A 27 -21.29 -25.52 -3.97
N ASP A 28 -21.61 -25.54 -2.69
CA ASP A 28 -22.43 -26.59 -2.08
C ASP A 28 -23.85 -26.56 -2.70
N PRO A 29 -24.30 -27.60 -3.43
CA PRO A 29 -25.55 -27.57 -4.20
C PRO A 29 -26.83 -27.69 -3.37
N ARG A 30 -26.74 -27.68 -2.03
CA ARG A 30 -27.87 -28.00 -1.14
C ARG A 30 -28.53 -26.82 -0.44
N ARG A 31 -28.16 -25.58 -0.75
CA ARG A 31 -28.86 -24.42 -0.18
C ARG A 31 -30.11 -24.09 -0.99
N ASP A 32 -31.24 -24.54 -0.48
CA ASP A 32 -32.59 -24.17 -0.91
C ASP A 32 -32.77 -22.64 -0.74
N PRO A 33 -33.22 -21.89 -1.77
CA PRO A 33 -33.30 -20.42 -1.73
C PRO A 33 -34.33 -19.84 -0.75
N THR A 34 -35.04 -20.68 0.02
CA THR A 34 -36.22 -20.30 0.78
C THR A 34 -36.02 -20.34 2.30
N ASP A 35 -34.81 -20.65 2.79
CA ASP A 35 -34.53 -20.64 4.22
C ASP A 35 -34.41 -19.20 4.75
N PRO A 36 -35.23 -18.79 5.75
CA PRO A 36 -35.05 -17.51 6.43
C PRO A 36 -33.73 -17.50 7.20
N PRO A 37 -33.07 -16.33 7.33
CA PRO A 37 -31.80 -16.23 8.05
C PRO A 37 -31.97 -16.68 9.51
N PRO A 38 -31.03 -17.46 10.07
CA PRO A 38 -31.09 -17.85 11.47
C PRO A 38 -30.99 -16.61 12.36
N ALA A 39 -31.91 -16.51 13.32
CA ALA A 39 -31.89 -15.48 14.34
C ALA A 39 -30.62 -15.60 15.20
N PRO A 40 -30.02 -14.48 15.65
CA PRO A 40 -28.91 -14.51 16.58
C PRO A 40 -29.39 -14.96 17.96
N GLU A 41 -29.07 -16.20 18.33
CA GLU A 41 -29.19 -16.70 19.70
C GLU A 41 -28.10 -16.08 20.60
N GLY A 42 -28.55 -15.45 21.70
CA GLY A 42 -28.00 -15.70 23.03
C GLY A 42 -26.64 -15.10 23.42
N GLU A 43 -26.72 -13.98 24.15
CA GLU A 43 -25.70 -13.28 24.96
C GLU A 43 -24.74 -14.14 25.83
N PRO A 44 -23.70 -13.51 26.41
CA PRO A 44 -23.86 -13.17 27.83
C PRO A 44 -23.60 -11.70 28.16
N LEU A 45 -24.52 -11.15 28.94
CA LEU A 45 -24.52 -9.83 29.59
C LEU A 45 -23.28 -9.62 30.47
N PRO A 46 -22.77 -8.38 30.59
CA PRO A 46 -21.78 -8.03 31.60
C PRO A 46 -22.38 -8.07 33.03
N PRO A 47 -21.56 -8.36 34.04
CA PRO A 47 -22.02 -8.59 35.41
C PRO A 47 -22.65 -7.35 36.05
N LYS A 48 -23.80 -7.58 36.67
CA LYS A 48 -24.53 -6.68 37.56
C LYS A 48 -23.67 -6.43 38.81
N VAL A 49 -23.03 -5.26 38.88
CA VAL A 49 -22.41 -4.76 40.11
C VAL A 49 -23.53 -4.26 41.01
N GLU A 50 -23.77 -4.97 42.10
CA GLU A 50 -24.64 -4.54 43.19
C GLU A 50 -24.09 -3.24 43.79
N ILE A 51 -24.88 -2.18 43.67
CA ILE A 51 -24.67 -0.95 44.44
C ILE A 51 -25.15 -1.26 45.85
N VAL A 52 -24.20 -1.61 46.72
CA VAL A 52 -24.44 -1.65 48.17
C VAL A 52 -24.39 -0.21 48.67
N ASP A 53 -25.55 0.26 49.08
CA ASP A 53 -25.74 1.44 49.90
C ASP A 53 -25.02 1.24 51.25
N SER A 54 -24.06 2.10 51.57
CA SER A 54 -23.52 2.21 52.94
C SER A 54 -23.04 3.63 53.16
N SER A 55 -24.00 4.45 53.57
CA SER A 55 -23.76 5.65 54.37
C SER A 55 -23.03 5.28 55.66
N ALA A 56 -21.81 5.79 55.86
CA ALA A 56 -21.26 6.17 57.16
C ALA A 56 -19.92 6.90 56.98
N SER A 57 -19.95 8.23 57.04
CA SER A 57 -18.86 9.00 57.68
C SER A 57 -19.10 9.00 59.19
N PRO A 58 -18.15 9.36 60.09
CA PRO A 58 -16.82 9.95 59.89
C PRO A 58 -15.70 9.27 60.75
N VAL A 59 -14.45 9.75 60.69
CA VAL A 59 -13.56 10.07 61.85
C VAL A 59 -12.14 10.43 61.36
N LEU A 60 -11.55 11.39 62.06
CA LEU A 60 -10.29 12.12 61.90
C LEU A 60 -8.98 11.32 62.10
N GLU A 61 -7.93 11.88 61.48
CA GLU A 61 -6.51 11.95 61.89
C GLU A 61 -5.68 10.67 62.07
N THR A 62 -4.59 10.53 61.30
CA THR A 62 -3.18 10.72 61.76
C THR A 62 -2.18 10.38 60.64
N SER A 63 -1.16 11.24 60.51
CA SER A 63 0.02 11.19 59.63
C SER A 63 0.78 9.86 59.54
N ALA A 64 1.35 9.56 58.37
CA ALA A 64 2.77 9.23 58.19
C ALA A 64 3.11 8.96 56.71
N SER A 65 4.27 9.47 56.30
CA SER A 65 4.86 9.49 54.96
C SER A 65 5.03 8.13 54.29
N ASP A 66 4.74 8.06 52.98
CA ASP A 66 5.55 7.37 51.97
C ASP A 66 5.22 7.94 50.56
N PRO A 67 6.20 8.16 49.66
CA PRO A 67 5.98 8.94 48.44
C PRO A 67 5.30 8.09 47.36
N ALA A 68 4.17 8.59 46.88
CA ALA A 68 3.42 8.04 45.76
C ALA A 68 4.28 7.96 44.47
N PRO A 69 4.13 6.91 43.65
CA PRO A 69 4.54 6.99 42.25
C PRO A 69 3.67 8.03 41.56
N ALA A 70 4.31 9.01 40.92
CA ALA A 70 3.64 10.11 40.23
C ALA A 70 2.57 9.60 39.25
N PRO A 71 1.37 10.23 39.20
CA PRO A 71 0.40 9.96 38.16
C PRO A 71 1.03 10.26 36.80
N GLN A 72 1.05 9.27 35.90
CA GLN A 72 1.30 9.52 34.48
C GLN A 72 0.18 10.41 33.98
N GLU A 73 0.47 11.71 33.86
CA GLU A 73 -0.38 12.66 33.15
C GLU A 73 -0.64 12.10 31.75
N ALA A 74 -1.90 11.71 31.52
CA ALA A 74 -2.42 11.49 30.19
C ALA A 74 -2.25 12.81 29.41
N GLN A 75 -1.21 12.88 28.58
CA GLN A 75 -0.97 14.00 27.70
C GLN A 75 -2.21 14.17 26.81
N ALA A 76 -2.98 15.23 27.07
CA ALA A 76 -4.09 15.62 26.21
C ALA A 76 -3.56 15.79 24.78
N PRO A 77 -4.34 15.40 23.74
CA PRO A 77 -3.91 15.54 22.35
C PRO A 77 -3.71 17.03 22.05
N SER A 78 -2.46 17.48 22.02
CA SER A 78 -2.14 18.84 21.57
C SER A 78 -2.58 18.94 20.13
N VAL A 79 -3.59 19.75 19.85
CA VAL A 79 -4.01 20.06 18.49
C VAL A 79 -2.84 20.78 17.81
N VAL A 80 -2.08 20.04 17.00
CA VAL A 80 -0.94 20.59 16.25
C VAL A 80 -1.48 21.39 15.07
N THR A 81 -1.97 22.61 15.34
CA THR A 81 -2.13 23.61 14.28
C THR A 81 -0.73 24.07 13.89
N SER A 82 -0.12 23.42 12.90
CA SER A 82 1.21 23.81 12.41
C SER A 82 1.09 25.15 11.70
N SER A 83 1.39 26.25 12.40
CA SER A 83 1.49 27.60 11.83
C SER A 83 2.79 27.79 11.05
N ASP A 84 3.11 26.86 10.14
CA ASP A 84 4.29 27.00 9.30
C ASP A 84 3.97 27.98 8.15
N PRO A 85 4.70 29.10 8.00
CA PRO A 85 4.45 30.07 6.94
C PRO A 85 4.62 29.47 5.54
N ARG A 86 5.37 28.36 5.39
CA ARG A 86 5.56 27.68 4.10
C ARG A 86 4.31 26.93 3.63
N LEU A 87 3.36 26.68 4.52
CA LEU A 87 2.18 25.88 4.22
C LEU A 87 1.35 26.50 3.09
N ALA A 88 1.19 27.82 3.07
CA ALA A 88 0.42 28.51 2.04
C ALA A 88 1.02 28.33 0.62
N GLU A 89 2.36 28.32 0.51
CA GLU A 89 3.04 28.08 -0.76
C GLU A 89 2.93 26.61 -1.18
N VAL A 90 3.07 25.70 -0.21
CA VAL A 90 2.93 24.26 -0.44
C VAL A 90 1.51 23.91 -0.89
N GLU A 91 0.48 24.47 -0.26
CA GLU A 91 -0.92 24.26 -0.62
C GLU A 91 -1.19 24.67 -2.08
N LYS A 92 -0.74 25.87 -2.47
CA LYS A 92 -0.87 26.34 -3.86
C LYS A 92 -0.14 25.44 -4.86
N ALA A 93 1.03 24.92 -4.49
CA ALA A 93 1.79 24.00 -5.34
C ALA A 93 1.12 22.62 -5.45
N VAL A 94 0.52 22.13 -4.36
CA VAL A 94 -0.26 20.88 -4.33
C VAL A 94 -1.52 21.01 -5.19
N GLU A 95 -2.25 22.11 -5.09
CA GLU A 95 -3.43 22.39 -5.94
C GLU A 95 -3.08 22.41 -7.43
N ALA A 96 -1.90 22.96 -7.77
CA ALA A 96 -1.39 22.98 -9.14
C ALA A 96 -0.82 21.61 -9.60
N GLY A 97 -0.72 20.61 -8.71
CA GLY A 97 -0.08 19.33 -8.99
C GLY A 97 1.42 19.43 -9.27
N ASN A 98 2.07 20.52 -8.85
CA ASN A 98 3.49 20.77 -9.09
C ASN A 98 4.36 20.23 -7.94
N TRP A 99 4.65 18.94 -7.99
CA TRP A 99 5.44 18.26 -6.95
C TRP A 99 6.89 18.78 -6.84
N ASP A 100 7.46 19.33 -7.91
CA ASP A 100 8.79 19.94 -7.86
C ASP A 100 8.80 21.22 -7.02
N ALA A 101 7.77 22.05 -7.15
CA ALA A 101 7.61 23.24 -6.31
C ALA A 101 7.35 22.87 -4.84
N VAL A 102 6.59 21.81 -4.58
CA VAL A 102 6.40 21.28 -3.21
C VAL A 102 7.73 20.87 -2.60
N LEU A 103 8.55 20.11 -3.32
CA LEU A 103 9.86 19.68 -2.84
C LEU A 103 10.82 20.87 -2.65
N ALA A 104 10.77 21.87 -3.53
CA ALA A 104 11.57 23.09 -3.38
C ALA A 104 11.21 23.88 -2.11
N ALA A 105 9.92 24.01 -1.80
CA ALA A 105 9.45 24.72 -0.60
C ALA A 105 9.77 23.95 0.70
N LEU A 106 9.71 22.61 0.65
CA LEU A 106 10.01 21.75 1.81
C LEU A 106 11.52 21.58 2.07
N GLY A 107 12.35 21.77 1.04
CA GLY A 107 13.81 21.73 1.16
C GLY A 107 14.44 20.39 0.74
N PRO A 108 15.77 20.24 0.93
CA PRO A 108 16.51 19.08 0.48
C PRO A 108 16.19 17.82 1.31
N ALA A 109 16.52 16.65 0.76
CA ALA A 109 16.26 15.35 1.40
C ALA A 109 16.93 15.18 2.77
N GLU A 110 18.06 15.84 2.98
CA GLU A 110 18.79 15.81 4.25
C GLU A 110 17.99 16.46 5.39
N ASP A 111 17.22 17.51 5.07
CA ASP A 111 16.40 18.24 6.04
C ASP A 111 15.00 17.64 6.21
N ALA A 112 14.58 16.70 5.35
CA ALA A 112 13.34 15.96 5.53
C ALA A 112 13.28 15.23 6.88
N GLY A 113 14.46 14.94 7.45
CA GLY A 113 14.67 14.46 8.81
C GLY A 113 14.07 15.34 9.91
N ARG A 114 13.99 16.65 9.68
CA ARG A 114 13.68 17.67 10.70
C ARG A 114 12.31 18.33 10.50
N LEU A 115 11.64 18.02 9.38
CA LEU A 115 10.33 18.57 9.09
C LEU A 115 9.30 18.16 10.15
N PRO A 116 8.34 19.04 10.46
CA PRO A 116 7.17 18.69 11.24
C PRO A 116 6.47 17.45 10.65
N PRO A 117 5.82 16.60 11.48
CA PRO A 117 5.19 15.36 11.03
C PRO A 117 4.29 15.55 9.79
N ASN A 118 3.46 16.60 9.81
CA ASN A 118 2.52 16.93 8.74
C ASN A 118 3.24 17.18 7.40
N LEU A 119 4.30 17.99 7.43
CA LEU A 119 5.09 18.36 6.25
C LEU A 119 5.99 17.22 5.78
N GLY A 120 6.50 16.41 6.70
CA GLY A 120 7.31 15.24 6.35
C GLY A 120 6.52 14.16 5.63
N VAL A 121 5.22 13.98 5.95
CA VAL A 121 4.32 13.12 5.14
C VAL A 121 4.16 13.68 3.73
N LEU A 122 3.91 14.99 3.58
CA LEU A 122 3.80 15.64 2.27
C LEU A 122 5.08 15.52 1.45
N TYR A 123 6.25 15.71 2.08
CA TYR A 123 7.55 15.50 1.45
C TYR A 123 7.68 14.07 0.89
N ALA A 124 7.28 13.08 1.70
CA ALA A 124 7.39 11.68 1.30
C ALA A 124 6.48 11.35 0.10
N ILE A 125 5.26 11.90 0.07
CA ILE A 125 4.33 11.77 -1.07
C ILE A 125 4.91 12.44 -2.31
N ALA A 126 5.35 13.70 -2.19
CA ALA A 126 5.85 14.47 -3.33
C ALA A 126 7.08 13.80 -3.97
N ARG A 127 7.99 13.26 -3.16
CA ARG A 127 9.16 12.51 -3.65
C ARG A 127 8.74 11.20 -4.32
N LYS A 128 7.74 10.49 -3.76
CA LYS A 128 7.23 9.25 -4.35
C LYS A 128 6.53 9.48 -5.69
N GLU A 129 5.78 10.56 -5.82
CA GLU A 129 5.13 10.95 -7.08
C GLU A 129 6.16 11.33 -8.16
N LYS A 130 7.28 11.95 -7.77
CA LYS A 130 8.38 12.27 -8.69
C LYS A 130 9.16 11.03 -9.15
N GLU A 131 9.44 10.09 -8.25
CA GLU A 131 10.03 8.80 -8.60
C GLU A 131 9.00 7.92 -9.35
N ARG A 132 8.84 8.17 -10.66
CA ARG A 132 8.03 7.33 -11.56
C ARG A 132 8.43 5.84 -11.56
N ALA A 133 9.54 5.46 -10.93
CA ALA A 133 9.99 4.07 -10.79
C ALA A 133 9.27 3.31 -9.66
N ASP A 134 9.15 1.99 -9.81
CA ASP A 134 8.61 1.11 -8.76
C ASP A 134 9.62 0.82 -7.63
N ALA A 135 10.78 1.48 -7.65
CA ALA A 135 11.76 1.35 -6.59
C ALA A 135 11.17 1.83 -5.25
N VAL A 136 11.38 1.03 -4.22
CA VAL A 136 11.05 1.38 -2.84
C VAL A 136 12.33 1.95 -2.23
N ASP A 137 12.37 3.27 -2.00
CA ASP A 137 13.45 3.88 -1.24
C ASP A 137 13.20 3.61 0.26
N PRO A 138 14.07 2.81 0.93
CA PRO A 138 13.92 2.53 2.35
C PRO A 138 14.05 3.79 3.21
N ALA A 139 14.86 4.77 2.81
CA ALA A 139 15.03 6.02 3.55
C ALA A 139 13.74 6.86 3.52
N LEU A 140 13.08 6.91 2.35
CA LEU A 140 11.79 7.58 2.21
C LEU A 140 10.70 6.93 3.07
N THR A 141 10.74 5.59 3.14
CA THR A 141 9.79 4.82 3.94
C THR A 141 9.98 5.11 5.43
N ASP A 142 11.22 5.18 5.92
CA ASP A 142 11.51 5.52 7.31
C ASP A 142 11.04 6.94 7.69
N ILE A 143 11.27 7.93 6.81
CA ILE A 143 10.74 9.29 6.99
C ILE A 143 9.22 9.27 7.10
N ALA A 144 8.54 8.59 6.18
CA ALA A 144 7.08 8.49 6.20
C ALA A 144 6.56 7.80 7.46
N ILE A 145 7.22 6.72 7.93
CA ILE A 145 6.85 6.03 9.17
C ILE A 145 6.95 6.97 10.37
N ARG A 146 8.09 7.65 10.51
CA ARG A 146 8.31 8.59 11.62
C ARG A 146 7.29 9.71 11.61
N CYS A 147 7.03 10.30 10.45
CA CYS A 147 6.09 11.41 10.31
C CYS A 147 4.65 10.94 10.54
N MET A 148 4.25 9.78 10.03
CA MET A 148 2.94 9.20 10.32
C MET A 148 2.76 8.85 11.81
N ALA A 149 3.79 8.31 12.45
CA ALA A 149 3.78 8.04 13.89
C ALA A 149 3.58 9.33 14.69
N GLY A 150 4.26 10.42 14.30
CA GLY A 150 4.08 11.74 14.89
C GLY A 150 2.67 12.32 14.67
N VAL A 151 2.09 12.17 13.47
CA VAL A 151 0.72 12.62 13.17
C VAL A 151 -0.32 11.85 14.00
N LEU A 152 -0.11 10.54 14.19
CA LEU A 152 -1.03 9.67 14.91
C LEU A 152 -0.81 9.69 16.43
N GLY A 153 0.26 10.32 16.92
CA GLY A 153 0.64 10.28 18.34
C GLY A 153 1.00 8.87 18.83
N VAL A 154 1.53 8.02 17.95
CA VAL A 154 1.92 6.63 18.27
C VAL A 154 3.43 6.44 18.16
N ASP A 155 3.95 5.35 18.73
CA ASP A 155 5.35 4.99 18.58
C ASP A 155 5.71 4.61 17.13
N ARG A 156 6.98 4.80 16.75
CA ARG A 156 7.49 4.49 15.41
C ARG A 156 7.44 3.00 15.08
N ALA A 157 7.52 2.12 16.09
CA ALA A 157 7.38 0.68 15.90
C ALA A 157 5.91 0.23 15.81
N SER A 158 4.95 1.15 15.92
CA SER A 158 3.52 0.82 15.85
C SER A 158 3.16 0.17 14.50
N PRO A 159 2.51 -1.00 14.50
CA PRO A 159 2.05 -1.65 13.28
C PRO A 159 1.12 -0.78 12.45
N ILE A 160 0.35 0.11 13.11
CA ILE A 160 -0.58 1.03 12.45
C ILE A 160 0.17 2.08 11.63
N ALA A 161 1.17 2.74 12.23
CA ALA A 161 1.99 3.74 11.54
C ALA A 161 2.76 3.11 10.37
N LEU A 162 3.33 1.92 10.58
CA LEU A 162 4.03 1.16 9.54
C LEU A 162 3.10 0.82 8.37
N LEU A 163 1.90 0.33 8.65
CA LEU A 163 0.94 -0.05 7.62
C LEU A 163 0.50 1.17 6.81
N ILE A 164 0.14 2.27 7.49
CA ILE A 164 -0.33 3.48 6.82
C ILE A 164 0.78 4.10 5.99
N ALA A 165 1.99 4.27 6.53
CA ALA A 165 3.12 4.82 5.78
C ALA A 165 3.45 3.97 4.53
N LYS A 166 3.47 2.63 4.66
CA LYS A 166 3.69 1.73 3.52
C LYS A 166 2.57 1.80 2.48
N ARG A 167 1.31 1.92 2.92
CA ARG A 167 0.16 2.04 2.02
C ARG A 167 0.16 3.37 1.27
N LEU A 168 0.52 4.44 1.96
CA LEU A 168 0.60 5.80 1.43
C LEU A 168 1.69 5.94 0.37
N LEU A 169 2.84 5.29 0.56
CA LEU A 169 3.93 5.26 -0.43
C LEU A 169 3.75 4.21 -1.53
N ARG A 170 2.73 3.36 -1.45
CA ARG A 170 2.47 2.39 -2.51
C ARG A 170 1.90 3.14 -3.70
N LYS A 171 2.44 2.89 -4.91
CA LYS A 171 1.86 3.47 -6.13
C LYS A 171 0.37 3.18 -6.21
N ASN A 172 -0.40 4.22 -6.53
CA ASN A 172 -1.84 4.11 -6.70
C ASN A 172 -2.13 3.07 -7.79
N PRO A 173 -2.87 1.99 -7.51
CA PRO A 173 -3.19 0.95 -8.51
C PRO A 173 -3.97 1.49 -9.72
N THR A 174 -4.57 2.68 -9.60
CA THR A 174 -5.23 3.37 -10.72
C THR A 174 -4.24 3.94 -11.74
N ALA A 175 -2.98 4.19 -11.39
CA ALA A 175 -1.95 4.60 -12.33
C ALA A 175 -1.67 3.52 -13.40
N TRP A 176 -1.93 2.24 -13.09
CA TRP A 176 -1.89 1.16 -14.09
C TRP A 176 -3.05 1.27 -15.08
N ARG A 177 -4.25 1.71 -14.63
CA ARG A 177 -5.40 1.95 -15.52
C ARG A 177 -5.19 3.15 -16.42
N GLN A 178 -4.45 4.17 -15.96
CA GLN A 178 -4.15 5.36 -16.75
C GLN A 178 -2.89 5.24 -17.60
N ARG A 179 -2.28 4.04 -17.73
CA ARG A 179 -1.21 3.86 -18.73
C ARG A 179 -1.81 4.21 -20.09
N PRO A 180 -1.34 5.28 -20.75
CA PRO A 180 -1.85 5.66 -22.06
C PRO A 180 -1.68 4.44 -22.97
N ALA A 181 -2.69 4.16 -23.79
CA ALA A 181 -2.61 3.09 -24.76
C ALA A 181 -1.28 3.19 -25.52
N PRO A 182 -0.58 2.07 -25.77
CA PRO A 182 0.68 2.08 -26.51
C PRO A 182 0.50 2.91 -27.77
N ARG A 183 1.50 3.74 -28.09
CA ARG A 183 1.42 4.70 -29.19
C ARG A 183 0.88 3.99 -30.45
N PRO A 184 -0.06 4.59 -31.21
CA PRO A 184 -0.72 3.94 -32.33
C PRO A 184 0.25 3.30 -33.32
N THR A 185 1.43 3.90 -33.49
CA THR A 185 2.55 3.39 -34.30
C THR A 185 3.01 1.99 -33.89
N ILE A 186 3.08 1.68 -32.59
CA ILE A 186 3.47 0.35 -32.10
C ILE A 186 2.39 -0.67 -32.44
N SER A 187 1.12 -0.30 -32.28
CA SER A 187 -0.01 -1.17 -32.63
C SER A 187 -0.05 -1.48 -34.13
N ILE A 188 0.14 -0.47 -34.98
CA ILE A 188 0.23 -0.63 -36.44
C ILE A 188 1.40 -1.57 -36.81
N LEU A 189 2.56 -1.42 -36.18
CA LEU A 189 3.72 -2.27 -36.43
C LEU A 189 3.44 -3.74 -36.08
N ILE A 190 2.77 -3.99 -34.95
CA ILE A 190 2.38 -5.34 -34.54
C ILE A 190 1.41 -5.96 -35.55
N ILE A 191 0.40 -5.18 -36.01
CA ILE A 191 -0.57 -5.63 -37.00
C ILE A 191 0.12 -5.94 -38.34
N LEU A 192 0.98 -5.02 -38.83
CA LEU A 192 1.69 -5.19 -40.09
C LEU A 192 2.64 -6.39 -40.05
N GLY A 193 3.35 -6.55 -38.94
CA GLY A 193 4.25 -7.68 -38.71
C GLY A 193 3.49 -9.01 -38.68
N GLY A 194 2.33 -9.06 -38.01
CA GLY A 194 1.46 -10.24 -38.00
C GLY A 194 0.91 -10.59 -39.39
N LEU A 195 0.51 -9.58 -40.17
CA LEU A 195 0.07 -9.77 -41.56
C LEU A 195 1.20 -10.28 -42.47
N LEU A 196 2.41 -9.76 -42.32
CA LEU A 196 3.58 -10.20 -43.08
C LEU A 196 3.96 -11.63 -42.73
N LEU A 197 4.03 -11.98 -41.43
CA LEU A 197 4.33 -13.33 -40.97
C LEU A 197 3.25 -14.33 -41.38
N GLY A 198 1.97 -13.98 -41.18
CA GLY A 198 0.85 -14.85 -41.57
C GLY A 198 0.76 -15.02 -43.09
N GLY A 199 0.95 -13.94 -43.84
CA GLY A 199 0.95 -13.96 -45.31
C GLY A 199 2.11 -14.77 -45.89
N THR A 200 3.33 -14.58 -45.39
CA THR A 200 4.50 -15.35 -45.83
C THR A 200 4.38 -16.83 -45.49
N LEU A 201 3.87 -17.18 -44.29
CA LEU A 201 3.64 -18.57 -43.91
C LEU A 201 2.57 -19.24 -44.78
N SER A 202 1.45 -18.55 -45.04
CA SER A 202 0.39 -19.03 -45.93
C SER A 202 0.89 -19.22 -47.36
N TRP A 203 1.73 -18.29 -47.85
CA TRP A 203 2.36 -18.38 -49.16
C TRP A 203 3.32 -19.58 -49.28
N LEU A 204 4.16 -19.80 -48.26
CA LEU A 204 5.08 -20.95 -48.20
C LEU A 204 4.34 -22.30 -48.20
N ILE A 205 3.21 -22.39 -47.50
CA ILE A 205 2.35 -23.59 -47.50
C ILE A 205 1.71 -23.78 -48.88
N SER A 206 1.18 -22.70 -49.48
CA SER A 206 0.48 -22.77 -50.77
C SER A 206 1.39 -23.16 -51.93
N PHE A 207 2.66 -22.75 -51.92
CA PHE A 207 3.65 -23.12 -52.94
C PHE A 207 4.32 -24.48 -52.70
N GLY A 208 3.93 -25.23 -51.66
CA GLY A 208 4.40 -26.59 -51.42
C GLY A 208 5.84 -26.70 -50.90
N TYR A 209 6.44 -25.60 -50.43
CA TYR A 209 7.79 -25.63 -49.83
C TYR A 209 7.81 -26.31 -48.45
N LEU A 210 6.67 -26.35 -47.76
CA LEU A 210 6.47 -27.12 -46.53
C LEU A 210 5.63 -28.36 -46.84
N HIS A 211 6.30 -29.42 -47.32
CA HIS A 211 5.70 -30.74 -47.34
C HIS A 211 5.63 -31.25 -45.90
N VAL A 212 4.55 -30.92 -45.19
CA VAL A 212 4.30 -31.49 -43.87
C VAL A 212 3.95 -32.97 -44.08
N THR A 213 4.95 -33.84 -43.98
CA THR A 213 4.75 -35.29 -43.84
C THR A 213 4.10 -35.55 -42.48
N LEU A 214 2.79 -35.34 -42.40
CA LEU A 214 1.96 -35.86 -41.33
C LEU A 214 1.93 -37.38 -41.48
N HIS A 215 2.88 -38.05 -40.83
CA HIS A 215 2.81 -39.48 -40.58
C HIS A 215 1.68 -39.70 -39.55
N LEU A 216 0.48 -40.01 -40.03
CA LEU A 216 -0.58 -40.54 -39.18
C LEU A 216 -0.22 -42.00 -38.81
N PRO A 217 -0.32 -42.39 -37.53
CA PRO A 217 -0.17 -43.78 -37.09
C PRO A 217 -1.39 -44.66 -37.47
#